data_AF-A0A7W2N9G9-F1
#
_entry.id   AF-A0A7W2N9G9-F1
#
_cell.length_a   1.000
_cell.length_b   1.000
_cell.length_c   1.000
_cell.angle_alpha   90.00
_cell.angle_beta   90.00
_cell.angle_gamma   90.00
#
_symmetry.space_group_name_H-M   'P 1'
#
loop_
_entity.id
_entity.type
_entity.pdbx_description
1 polymer ?
#
loop_
_entity_poly.entity_id
_entity_poly.type
_entity_poly.pdbx_seq_one_letter_code
_entity_poly.pdbx_strand_id
1 'polypeptide(L)'
;MSLLLNAIEERQLLGINPQDENNIRDYLDYALTPHEKGQSEDVQTVVVPALWLTSSQHKRQLEPLFQQYALLAVIDVGTIWSPITAISFSLLVLGTEQVNDVLMAEFSTGATAKTLKPVDSKLTPKADKSGQLPDIVYSDIFKQFLTHIESELFGEYSNNQQAQQFKTFKVPAKELDTTRLQVSFYHPDNQIDISRYKKAKFEALASLAEVKNINPVKGGELAQNKVFKWSLLPSSGVIPKQLPIIDGDATNQVLVEGDIIITPNGSKVYLVNAELAGVFAPAHNYLIRLNANPKLSAQYLCLYLQSECAKKYSLKMAVGSVMPRLNIKDFRQLPILLPDDDILAKSDELYQQLQAPETDIDKINRLMLGIKDKGRLQDSFLLEELDKLRISKRAIIEKLIKDDLKELKVCIDKGLYKSSMVICGSILEAIILDWLSETEKHDYYRDDAEMTLSKGITLLKKLGELDYETVNAAHNIRVMRNLIHPRNYFQNQGKVTRRECIKLLEQLKQVIEAYKC
;
A
#
# COMPACT_ATOMS: atom_id res chain seq x y z
N MET A 1 0.08 -13.99 35.41
CA MET A 1 -0.83 -13.99 34.24
C MET A 1 -1.06 -12.53 33.88
N SER A 2 -1.03 -12.17 32.59
CA SER A 2 -1.11 -10.76 32.16
C SER A 2 -2.45 -10.15 32.61
N LEU A 3 -2.40 -8.97 33.24
CA LEU A 3 -3.57 -8.17 33.64
C LEU A 3 -4.48 -7.84 32.44
N LEU A 4 -3.89 -7.48 31.30
CA LEU A 4 -4.58 -7.21 30.03
C LEU A 4 -5.24 -8.48 29.47
N LEU A 5 -4.56 -9.63 29.53
CA LEU A 5 -5.14 -10.90 29.09
C LEU A 5 -6.33 -11.30 29.97
N ASN A 6 -6.22 -11.12 31.29
CA ASN A 6 -7.33 -11.37 32.22
C ASN A 6 -8.53 -10.49 31.88
N ALA A 7 -8.34 -9.19 31.62
CA ALA A 7 -9.44 -8.29 31.24
C ALA A 7 -10.14 -8.73 29.94
N ILE A 8 -9.38 -9.30 28.99
CA ILE A 8 -9.94 -9.87 27.75
C ILE A 8 -10.76 -11.14 28.03
N GLU A 9 -10.26 -12.03 28.90
CA GLU A 9 -10.94 -13.28 29.27
C GLU A 9 -12.20 -13.00 30.10
N GLU A 10 -12.14 -12.09 31.07
CA GLU A 10 -13.30 -11.64 31.86
C GLU A 10 -14.40 -11.04 30.97
N ARG A 11 -14.03 -10.30 29.92
CA ARG A 11 -14.99 -9.79 28.95
C ARG A 11 -15.80 -10.90 28.27
N GLN A 12 -15.24 -12.10 28.06
CA GLN A 12 -15.98 -13.18 27.41
C GLN A 12 -17.21 -13.62 28.23
N LEU A 13 -17.23 -13.34 29.53
CA LEU A 13 -18.36 -13.66 30.41
C LEU A 13 -19.56 -12.73 30.19
N LEU A 14 -19.37 -11.60 29.50
CA LEU A 14 -20.40 -10.61 29.23
C LEU A 14 -20.60 -10.38 27.73
N GLY A 15 -21.72 -10.87 27.22
CA GLY A 15 -22.13 -10.60 25.85
C GLY A 15 -22.45 -9.11 25.63
N ILE A 16 -21.68 -8.44 24.77
CA ILE A 16 -21.96 -7.06 24.37
C ILE A 16 -22.54 -7.06 22.97
N ASN A 17 -23.73 -6.48 22.82
CA ASN A 17 -24.22 -6.08 21.51
C ASN A 17 -23.66 -4.68 21.19
N PRO A 18 -22.72 -4.55 20.23
CA PRO A 18 -22.07 -3.27 19.93
C PRO A 18 -23.00 -2.20 19.35
N GLN A 19 -24.28 -2.52 19.12
CA GLN A 19 -25.31 -1.62 18.62
C GLN A 19 -26.42 -1.29 19.65
N ASP A 20 -26.39 -1.88 20.85
CA ASP A 20 -27.41 -1.66 21.89
C ASP A 20 -26.89 -0.70 22.96
N GLU A 21 -27.45 0.50 23.05
CA GLU A 21 -26.98 1.56 23.96
C GLU A 21 -27.13 1.23 25.45
N ASN A 22 -28.16 0.48 25.84
CA ASN A 22 -28.38 0.15 27.26
C ASN A 22 -27.35 -0.88 27.72
N ASN A 23 -26.99 -1.81 26.84
CA ASN A 23 -25.94 -2.79 27.07
C ASN A 23 -24.56 -2.13 27.34
N ILE A 24 -24.32 -0.93 26.80
CA ILE A 24 -23.04 -0.22 26.97
C ILE A 24 -22.85 0.31 28.39
N ARG A 25 -23.88 0.97 28.95
CA ARG A 25 -23.79 1.50 30.32
C ARG A 25 -23.62 0.38 31.33
N ASP A 26 -24.45 -0.65 31.23
CA ASP A 26 -24.38 -1.83 32.10
C ASP A 26 -23.01 -2.52 32.00
N TYR A 27 -22.43 -2.58 30.79
CA TYR A 27 -21.08 -3.10 30.59
C TYR A 27 -20.01 -2.22 31.24
N LEU A 28 -20.05 -0.90 31.06
CA LEU A 28 -19.06 -0.01 31.65
C LEU A 28 -19.14 -0.02 33.18
N ASP A 29 -20.35 -0.03 33.75
CA ASP A 29 -20.55 -0.13 35.19
C ASP A 29 -19.96 -1.44 35.75
N TYR A 30 -20.18 -2.58 35.05
CA TYR A 30 -19.54 -3.85 35.42
C TYR A 30 -18.02 -3.78 35.28
N ALA A 31 -17.50 -3.31 34.14
CA ALA A 31 -16.07 -3.32 33.84
C ALA A 31 -15.25 -2.42 34.79
N LEU A 32 -15.90 -1.42 35.40
CA LEU A 32 -15.31 -0.51 36.39
C LEU A 32 -15.58 -0.94 37.84
N THR A 33 -16.43 -1.94 38.07
CA THR A 33 -16.66 -2.46 39.42
C THR A 33 -15.49 -3.34 39.82
N PRO A 34 -14.80 -3.07 40.96
CA PRO A 34 -13.70 -3.91 41.40
C PRO A 34 -14.20 -5.33 41.67
N HIS A 35 -13.88 -6.26 40.78
CA HIS A 35 -14.14 -7.67 41.01
C HIS A 35 -12.93 -8.29 41.70
N GLU A 36 -13.18 -9.06 42.76
CA GLU A 36 -12.15 -9.74 43.55
C GLU A 36 -11.34 -10.70 42.65
N LYS A 37 -10.23 -10.20 42.08
CA LYS A 37 -8.97 -10.91 41.77
C LYS A 37 -8.03 -10.03 40.91
N GLY A 38 -7.14 -9.29 41.56
CA GLY A 38 -5.86 -8.88 40.95
C GLY A 38 -5.82 -7.56 40.16
N GLN A 39 -6.89 -6.77 40.13
CA GLN A 39 -6.79 -5.35 39.74
C GLN A 39 -6.26 -4.56 40.95
N SER A 40 -5.16 -3.82 40.76
CA SER A 40 -4.78 -2.75 41.70
C SER A 40 -5.88 -1.69 41.68
N GLU A 41 -6.25 -1.13 42.84
CA GLU A 41 -7.26 -0.06 42.93
C GLU A 41 -6.94 1.14 42.00
N ASP A 42 -5.69 1.29 41.57
CA ASP A 42 -5.21 2.42 40.78
C ASP A 42 -5.34 2.27 39.25
N VAL A 43 -5.56 1.06 38.72
CA VAL A 43 -5.59 0.80 37.27
C VAL A 43 -6.80 -0.04 36.85
N GLN A 44 -7.59 0.50 35.94
CA GLN A 44 -8.77 -0.13 35.35
C GLN A 44 -8.54 -0.45 33.87
N THR A 45 -9.05 -1.59 33.39
CA THR A 45 -8.92 -1.97 31.98
C THR A 45 -10.29 -2.26 31.38
N VAL A 46 -10.64 -1.54 30.33
CA VAL A 46 -11.92 -1.67 29.63
C VAL A 46 -11.66 -2.13 28.21
N VAL A 47 -12.26 -3.23 27.81
CA VAL A 47 -12.25 -3.64 26.41
C VAL A 47 -13.45 -2.99 25.72
N VAL A 48 -13.32 -2.54 24.48
CA VAL A 48 -14.43 -1.97 23.72
C VAL A 48 -14.35 -2.41 22.26
N PRO A 49 -15.48 -2.52 21.53
CA PRO A 49 -15.43 -2.63 20.08
C PRO A 49 -14.72 -1.39 19.50
N ALA A 50 -13.81 -1.57 18.54
CA ALA A 50 -13.03 -0.46 17.97
C ALA A 50 -13.92 0.64 17.34
N LEU A 51 -15.13 0.29 16.89
CA LEU A 51 -16.12 1.24 16.37
C LEU A 51 -16.59 2.26 17.44
N TRP A 52 -16.45 1.97 18.72
CA TRP A 52 -16.84 2.90 19.78
C TRP A 52 -15.91 4.11 19.88
N LEU A 53 -14.61 3.90 19.60
CA LEU A 53 -13.63 4.99 19.45
C LEU A 53 -13.91 5.85 18.20
N THR A 54 -14.60 5.22 17.24
CA THR A 54 -15.29 5.72 16.03
C THR A 54 -16.39 6.76 16.15
N SER A 55 -17.40 6.33 16.90
CA SER A 55 -18.78 6.74 16.69
C SER A 55 -19.13 7.92 17.59
N SER A 56 -19.76 8.97 17.04
CA SER A 56 -20.27 10.10 17.84
C SER A 56 -21.24 9.67 18.93
N GLN A 57 -21.96 8.56 18.72
CA GLN A 57 -22.91 8.00 19.67
C GLN A 57 -22.18 7.38 20.87
N HIS A 58 -21.25 6.45 20.61
CA HIS A 58 -20.49 5.75 21.65
C HIS A 58 -19.49 6.65 22.38
N LYS A 59 -18.98 7.72 21.72
CA LYS A 59 -18.12 8.73 22.36
C LYS A 59 -18.79 9.39 23.57
N ARG A 60 -20.08 9.71 23.47
CA ARG A 60 -20.85 10.29 24.60
C ARG A 60 -20.98 9.33 25.77
N GLN A 61 -20.94 8.02 25.51
CA GLN A 61 -21.03 7.00 26.55
C GLN A 61 -19.67 6.72 27.20
N LEU A 62 -18.56 6.96 26.50
CA LEU A 62 -17.23 6.86 27.07
C LEU A 62 -16.81 8.15 27.82
N GLU A 63 -17.46 9.29 27.56
CA GLU A 63 -17.16 10.57 28.22
C GLU A 63 -17.12 10.50 29.76
N PRO A 64 -18.05 9.81 30.46
CA PRO A 64 -17.98 9.65 31.91
C PRO A 64 -16.72 8.93 32.41
N LEU A 65 -16.16 7.98 31.64
CA LEU A 65 -14.91 7.31 32.00
C LEU A 65 -13.77 8.33 32.09
N PHE A 66 -13.67 9.22 31.11
CA PHE A 66 -12.59 10.21 31.03
C PHE A 66 -12.76 11.38 32.02
N GLN A 67 -13.94 11.51 32.64
CA GLN A 67 -14.15 12.43 33.76
C GLN A 67 -13.61 11.86 35.08
N GLN A 68 -13.61 10.53 35.24
CA GLN A 68 -13.21 9.84 36.47
C GLN A 68 -11.76 9.32 36.40
N TYR A 69 -11.30 8.93 35.23
CA TYR A 69 -10.00 8.30 35.02
C TYR A 69 -9.20 9.00 33.93
N ALA A 70 -7.88 9.04 34.11
CA ALA A 70 -6.92 9.40 33.07
C ALA A 70 -6.67 8.21 32.14
N LEU A 71 -6.53 8.48 30.85
CA LEU A 71 -6.22 7.46 29.85
C LEU A 71 -4.71 7.18 29.83
N LEU A 72 -4.31 5.96 30.19
CA LEU A 72 -2.91 5.52 30.18
C LEU A 72 -2.52 4.91 28.84
N ALA A 73 -3.41 4.10 28.24
CA ALA A 73 -3.14 3.45 26.97
C ALA A 73 -4.38 3.16 26.11
N VAL A 74 -4.18 3.12 24.79
CA VAL A 74 -5.13 2.56 23.82
C VAL A 74 -4.45 1.48 22.99
N ILE A 75 -4.98 0.26 23.04
CA ILE A 75 -4.34 -0.91 22.44
C ILE A 75 -5.34 -1.57 21.48
N ASP A 76 -5.10 -1.48 20.17
CA ASP A 76 -5.90 -2.18 19.17
C ASP A 76 -5.48 -3.66 19.12
N VAL A 77 -6.36 -4.56 19.57
CA VAL A 77 -6.07 -6.01 19.69
C VAL A 77 -6.66 -6.86 18.57
N GLY A 78 -7.36 -6.23 17.62
CA GLY A 78 -7.92 -6.90 16.46
C GLY A 78 -9.09 -7.81 16.83
N THR A 79 -9.28 -8.87 16.03
CA THR A 79 -10.45 -9.77 16.13
C THR A 79 -10.25 -10.86 17.18
N ILE A 80 -10.19 -10.46 18.45
CA ILE A 80 -9.97 -11.36 19.60
C ILE A 80 -11.07 -12.43 19.78
N TRP A 81 -12.20 -12.31 19.07
CA TRP A 81 -13.30 -13.28 19.09
C TRP A 81 -13.55 -13.99 17.75
N SER A 82 -12.58 -13.97 16.83
CA SER A 82 -12.65 -14.75 15.59
C SER A 82 -12.54 -16.26 15.90
N PRO A 83 -13.30 -17.16 15.25
CA PRO A 83 -14.14 -16.93 14.07
C PRO A 83 -15.61 -16.61 14.37
N ILE A 84 -15.99 -16.41 15.64
CA ILE A 84 -17.37 -16.15 16.05
C ILE A 84 -17.84 -14.81 15.49
N THR A 85 -16.99 -13.79 15.59
CA THR A 85 -17.21 -12.47 14.99
C THR A 85 -15.93 -11.94 14.36
N ALA A 86 -16.10 -11.15 13.30
CA ALA A 86 -15.02 -10.43 12.62
C ALA A 86 -14.82 -9.01 13.20
N ILE A 87 -15.53 -8.65 14.27
CA ILE A 87 -15.39 -7.35 14.93
C ILE A 87 -14.03 -7.25 15.61
N SER A 88 -13.38 -6.11 15.41
CA SER A 88 -12.13 -5.72 16.07
C SER A 88 -12.42 -5.03 17.40
N PHE A 89 -11.57 -5.28 18.38
CA PHE A 89 -11.64 -4.69 19.71
C PHE A 89 -10.39 -3.88 20.03
N SER A 90 -10.54 -2.96 20.97
CA SER A 90 -9.48 -2.15 21.54
C SER A 90 -9.54 -2.24 23.06
N LEU A 91 -8.41 -2.22 23.74
CA LEU A 91 -8.34 -2.02 25.20
C LEU A 91 -8.05 -0.57 25.51
N LEU A 92 -8.76 -0.05 26.50
CA LEU A 92 -8.48 1.20 27.18
C LEU A 92 -7.90 0.85 28.55
N VAL A 93 -6.69 1.32 28.82
CA VAL A 93 -6.08 1.24 30.15
C VAL A 93 -6.22 2.59 30.81
N LEU A 94 -6.82 2.61 31.99
CA LEU A 94 -7.28 3.79 32.70
C LEU A 94 -6.61 3.84 34.08
N GLY A 95 -6.22 5.02 34.53
CA GLY A 95 -5.60 5.23 35.83
C GLY A 95 -6.21 6.42 36.56
N THR A 96 -5.91 6.56 37.85
CA THR A 96 -6.36 7.70 38.67
C THR A 96 -5.47 8.94 38.48
N GLU A 97 -4.19 8.75 38.14
CA GLU A 97 -3.21 9.82 37.94
C GLU A 97 -3.13 10.28 36.48
N GLN A 98 -2.99 11.60 36.29
CA GLN A 98 -2.75 12.20 34.97
C GLN A 98 -1.37 11.81 34.44
N VAL A 99 -1.32 11.45 33.15
CA VAL A 99 -0.08 11.13 32.43
C VAL A 99 0.28 12.21 31.43
N ASN A 100 1.58 12.39 31.20
CA ASN A 100 2.06 13.28 30.14
C ASN A 100 1.85 12.70 28.76
N ASP A 101 1.99 11.38 28.62
CA ASP A 101 1.90 10.65 27.36
C ASP A 101 0.99 9.44 27.51
N VAL A 102 0.15 9.21 26.50
CA VAL A 102 -0.70 8.03 26.36
C VAL A 102 0.00 7.03 25.47
N LEU A 103 0.12 5.78 25.93
CA LEU A 103 0.70 4.70 25.13
C LEU A 103 -0.31 4.22 24.07
N MET A 104 0.14 4.05 22.84
CA MET A 104 -0.66 3.48 21.77
C MET A 104 0.05 2.31 21.10
N ALA A 105 -0.72 1.26 20.82
CA ALA A 105 -0.21 0.06 20.20
C ALA A 105 -1.26 -0.59 19.30
N GLU A 106 -0.80 -1.19 18.20
CA GLU A 106 -1.65 -1.93 17.28
C GLU A 106 -1.09 -3.35 17.12
N PHE A 107 -1.93 -4.34 17.41
CA PHE A 107 -1.68 -5.73 17.04
C PHE A 107 -1.90 -5.88 15.53
N SER A 108 -0.97 -5.31 14.75
CA SER A 108 -1.02 -5.31 13.29
C SER A 108 -0.36 -6.55 12.69
N THR A 109 -0.93 -6.98 11.57
CA THR A 109 -0.25 -7.82 10.59
C THR A 109 0.74 -6.95 9.82
N GLY A 110 2.01 -6.95 10.22
CA GLY A 110 3.08 -6.29 9.48
C GLY A 110 3.10 -6.73 8.00
N ALA A 111 3.64 -5.87 7.13
CA ALA A 111 3.68 -5.97 5.66
C ALA A 111 4.33 -7.24 5.07
N THR A 112 4.71 -8.22 5.89
CA THR A 112 5.27 -9.51 5.49
C THR A 112 4.29 -10.65 5.71
N ALA A 113 3.25 -10.72 4.87
CA ALA A 113 2.53 -11.92 4.39
C ALA A 113 2.25 -13.13 5.33
N LYS A 114 2.31 -12.98 6.66
CA LYS A 114 1.71 -13.89 7.64
C LYS A 114 0.75 -13.05 8.46
N THR A 115 -0.55 -13.20 8.19
CA THR A 115 -1.59 -12.59 9.01
C THR A 115 -1.49 -13.13 10.43
N LEU A 116 -0.80 -12.40 11.31
CA LEU A 116 -0.88 -12.60 12.76
C LEU A 116 -2.34 -12.46 13.16
N LYS A 117 -2.90 -13.49 13.78
CA LYS A 117 -4.26 -13.47 14.33
C LYS A 117 -4.16 -13.58 15.84
N PRO A 118 -4.95 -12.80 16.59
CA PRO A 118 -4.92 -12.87 18.05
C PRO A 118 -5.33 -14.27 18.53
N VAL A 119 -6.27 -14.90 17.82
CA VAL A 119 -6.84 -16.21 18.14
C VAL A 119 -6.25 -17.32 17.26
N ASP A 120 -5.93 -18.46 17.86
CA ASP A 120 -5.68 -19.70 17.13
C ASP A 120 -7.02 -20.34 16.72
N SER A 121 -7.44 -20.05 15.50
CA SER A 121 -8.70 -20.57 14.94
C SER A 121 -8.75 -22.10 14.78
N LYS A 122 -7.61 -22.81 14.84
CA LYS A 122 -7.60 -24.28 14.77
C LYS A 122 -7.87 -24.92 16.11
N LEU A 123 -7.42 -24.27 17.19
CA LEU A 123 -7.59 -24.74 18.56
C LEU A 123 -8.88 -24.21 19.20
N THR A 124 -9.40 -23.08 18.72
CA THR A 124 -10.65 -22.49 19.21
C THR A 124 -11.86 -23.28 18.71
N PRO A 125 -12.74 -23.77 19.59
CA PRO A 125 -13.97 -24.46 19.18
C PRO A 125 -14.88 -23.56 18.34
N LYS A 126 -15.64 -24.17 17.43
CA LYS A 126 -16.68 -23.43 16.70
C LYS A 126 -17.82 -23.08 17.64
N ALA A 127 -18.44 -21.91 17.43
CA ALA A 127 -19.66 -21.54 18.14
C ALA A 127 -20.71 -22.65 17.98
N ASP A 128 -21.31 -23.06 19.08
CA ASP A 128 -22.44 -23.96 19.07
C ASP A 128 -23.76 -23.16 18.88
N LYS A 129 -24.89 -23.87 18.83
CA LYS A 129 -26.21 -23.23 18.70
C LYS A 129 -26.74 -22.68 20.04
N SER A 130 -25.97 -22.79 21.13
CA SER A 130 -26.42 -22.37 22.47
C SER A 130 -26.31 -20.86 22.69
N GLY A 131 -25.52 -20.17 21.86
CA GLY A 131 -25.26 -18.73 21.99
C GLY A 131 -24.21 -18.39 23.06
N GLN A 132 -23.60 -19.38 23.72
CA GLN A 132 -22.44 -19.19 24.60
C GLN A 132 -21.16 -19.05 23.77
N LEU A 133 -20.25 -18.17 24.22
CA LEU A 133 -18.94 -18.03 23.60
C LEU A 133 -18.10 -19.28 23.95
N PRO A 134 -17.52 -19.99 22.96
CA PRO A 134 -16.60 -21.09 23.23
C PRO A 134 -15.30 -20.59 23.88
N ASP A 135 -14.60 -21.48 24.58
CA ASP A 135 -13.28 -21.19 25.16
C ASP A 135 -12.30 -20.76 24.05
N ILE A 136 -11.98 -19.47 24.00
CA ILE A 136 -11.16 -18.90 22.94
C ILE A 136 -9.68 -19.15 23.26
N VAL A 137 -8.97 -19.75 22.31
CA VAL A 137 -7.54 -20.03 22.46
C VAL A 137 -6.72 -18.92 21.82
N TYR A 138 -6.11 -18.08 22.63
CA TYR A 138 -5.22 -17.02 22.17
C TYR A 138 -3.84 -17.54 21.74
N SER A 139 -3.32 -17.00 20.64
CA SER A 139 -2.00 -17.35 20.12
C SER A 139 -0.87 -16.88 21.05
N ASP A 140 0.26 -17.58 21.05
CA ASP A 140 1.41 -17.21 21.87
C ASP A 140 1.98 -15.83 21.50
N ILE A 141 1.95 -15.47 20.22
CA ILE A 141 2.38 -14.14 19.73
C ILE A 141 1.49 -13.04 20.32
N PHE A 142 0.18 -13.27 20.41
CA PHE A 142 -0.74 -12.32 21.03
C PHE A 142 -0.49 -12.17 22.54
N LYS A 143 -0.21 -13.27 23.25
CA LYS A 143 0.16 -13.23 24.67
C LYS A 143 1.47 -12.49 24.90
N GLN A 144 2.46 -12.68 24.02
CA GLN A 144 3.73 -11.95 24.04
C GLN A 144 3.50 -10.45 23.80
N PHE A 145 2.62 -10.08 22.87
CA PHE A 145 2.23 -8.69 22.64
C PHE A 145 1.67 -8.04 23.89
N LEU A 146 0.68 -8.65 24.55
CA LEU A 146 0.09 -8.09 25.77
C LEU A 146 1.12 -7.97 26.91
N THR A 147 1.95 -8.99 27.09
CA THR A 147 3.04 -8.94 28.09
C THR A 147 4.02 -7.80 27.81
N HIS A 148 4.34 -7.55 26.53
CA HIS A 148 5.19 -6.43 26.15
C HIS A 148 4.55 -5.08 26.49
N ILE A 149 3.26 -4.90 26.21
CA ILE A 149 2.56 -3.66 26.58
C ILE A 149 2.50 -3.45 28.10
N GLU A 150 2.26 -4.51 28.87
CA GLU A 150 2.31 -4.43 30.34
C GLU A 150 3.68 -4.04 30.86
N SER A 151 4.75 -4.56 30.25
CA SER A 151 6.10 -4.19 30.63
C SER A 151 6.39 -2.70 30.36
N GLU A 152 5.82 -2.12 29.29
CA GLU A 152 5.95 -0.69 29.00
C GLU A 152 5.09 0.19 29.91
N LEU A 153 3.94 -0.31 30.38
CA LEU A 153 3.02 0.44 31.24
C LEU A 153 3.37 0.38 32.72
N PHE A 154 3.81 -0.79 33.21
CA PHE A 154 3.90 -1.08 34.65
C PHE A 154 5.28 -1.55 35.12
N GLY A 155 6.21 -1.88 34.21
CA GLY A 155 7.45 -2.58 34.54
C GLY A 155 8.74 -1.76 34.45
N GLU A 156 9.75 -2.16 35.24
CA GLU A 156 11.16 -1.94 34.92
C GLU A 156 11.66 -3.04 33.96
N TYR A 157 12.33 -2.62 32.90
CA TYR A 157 12.80 -3.40 31.75
C TYR A 157 13.44 -4.76 32.12
N SER A 158 12.78 -5.88 31.80
CA SER A 158 13.40 -7.21 31.88
C SER A 158 13.87 -7.66 30.49
N ASN A 159 15.17 -7.49 30.24
CA ASN A 159 15.87 -8.05 29.09
C ASN A 159 15.70 -9.57 29.07
N ASN A 160 14.93 -10.11 28.13
CA ASN A 160 15.18 -11.44 27.62
C ASN A 160 14.94 -11.52 26.10
N GLN A 161 16.07 -11.66 25.43
CA GLN A 161 16.41 -12.13 24.10
C GLN A 161 15.27 -12.58 23.17
N GLN A 162 15.32 -12.00 21.95
CA GLN A 162 14.56 -12.31 20.74
C GLN A 162 13.05 -11.94 20.73
N ALA A 163 12.67 -10.83 21.35
CA ALA A 163 11.35 -10.25 21.14
C ALA A 163 11.26 -9.63 19.73
N GLN A 164 10.34 -10.13 18.92
CA GLN A 164 9.87 -9.44 17.73
C GLN A 164 9.38 -8.05 18.17
N GLN A 165 9.97 -6.97 17.66
CA GLN A 165 9.65 -5.62 18.11
C GLN A 165 8.22 -5.26 17.68
N PHE A 166 7.27 -5.34 18.62
CA PHE A 166 5.93 -4.82 18.40
C PHE A 166 6.01 -3.30 18.30
N LYS A 167 5.24 -2.70 17.38
CA LYS A 167 5.23 -1.25 17.18
C LYS A 167 4.37 -0.60 18.27
N THR A 168 5.01 0.06 19.22
CA THR A 168 4.38 0.95 20.21
C THR A 168 4.82 2.40 19.95
N PHE A 169 3.98 3.35 20.32
CA PHE A 169 4.32 4.77 20.26
C PHE A 169 3.56 5.55 21.34
N LYS A 170 4.07 6.73 21.69
CA LYS A 170 3.50 7.59 22.72
C LYS A 170 2.91 8.85 22.10
N VAL A 171 1.74 9.26 22.57
CA VAL A 171 1.04 10.48 22.15
C VAL A 171 0.92 11.41 23.34
N PRO A 172 1.38 12.68 23.25
CA PRO A 172 1.20 13.63 24.35
C PRO A 172 -0.28 13.79 24.71
N ALA A 173 -0.62 13.71 25.99
CA ALA A 173 -2.00 13.78 26.46
C ALA A 173 -2.71 15.09 26.05
N LYS A 174 -1.95 16.17 25.85
CA LYS A 174 -2.45 17.48 25.38
C LYS A 174 -2.83 17.50 23.90
N GLU A 175 -2.29 16.57 23.10
CA GLU A 175 -2.57 16.44 21.66
C GLU A 175 -3.67 15.40 21.38
N LEU A 176 -4.13 14.70 22.41
CA LEU A 176 -5.15 13.68 22.32
C LEU A 176 -6.54 14.32 22.11
N ASP A 177 -7.17 13.98 21.00
CA ASP A 177 -8.59 14.22 20.78
C ASP A 177 -9.38 13.09 21.43
N THR A 178 -10.03 13.36 22.56
CA THR A 178 -10.90 12.38 23.27
C THR A 178 -12.11 11.98 22.43
N THR A 179 -12.48 12.79 21.43
CA THR A 179 -13.49 12.42 20.44
C THR A 179 -12.92 11.49 19.37
N ARG A 180 -11.63 11.17 19.37
CA ARG A 180 -11.04 10.28 18.38
C ARG A 180 -9.84 9.54 18.93
N LEU A 181 -10.08 8.34 19.44
CA LEU A 181 -9.06 7.54 20.13
C LEU A 181 -8.52 6.36 19.31
N GLN A 182 -8.82 6.29 18.01
CA GLN A 182 -8.27 5.24 17.15
C GLN A 182 -6.74 5.32 17.10
N VAL A 183 -6.06 4.19 17.32
CA VAL A 183 -4.60 4.09 17.22
C VAL A 183 -4.13 4.52 15.82
N SER A 184 -4.83 4.10 14.77
CA SER A 184 -4.50 4.46 13.38
C SER A 184 -4.51 5.96 13.10
N PHE A 185 -5.27 6.76 13.86
CA PHE A 185 -5.32 8.21 13.68
C PHE A 185 -4.04 8.90 14.15
N TYR A 186 -3.41 8.36 15.20
CA TYR A 186 -2.18 8.88 15.78
C TYR A 186 -0.92 8.17 15.27
N HIS A 187 -1.07 7.00 14.64
CA HIS A 187 0.04 6.20 14.15
C HIS A 187 1.05 7.02 13.33
N PRO A 188 2.36 7.01 13.68
CA PRO A 188 3.38 7.82 13.00
C PRO A 188 3.43 7.61 11.48
N ASP A 189 3.32 6.35 11.02
CA ASP A 189 3.34 6.02 9.59
C ASP A 189 2.17 6.64 8.81
N ASN A 190 1.03 6.90 9.48
CA ASN A 190 -0.16 7.54 8.90
C ASN A 190 -0.11 9.06 9.01
N GLN A 191 0.84 9.62 9.76
CA GLN A 191 1.01 11.06 9.80
C GLN A 191 1.55 11.57 8.47
N ILE A 192 0.86 12.57 7.97
CA ILE A 192 1.32 13.36 6.83
C ILE A 192 2.34 14.33 7.41
N ASP A 193 3.61 14.23 7.02
CA ASP A 193 4.70 15.04 7.57
C ASP A 193 4.53 16.53 7.20
N ILE A 194 3.67 17.26 7.90
CA ILE A 194 3.32 18.67 7.62
C ILE A 194 4.57 19.58 7.55
N SER A 195 5.69 19.19 8.17
CA SER A 195 6.93 19.96 8.09
C SER A 195 7.49 20.08 6.67
N ARG A 196 7.35 19.01 5.86
CA ARG A 196 7.61 19.02 4.40
C ARG A 196 6.62 19.91 3.62
N TYR A 197 5.49 20.28 4.22
CA TYR A 197 4.32 20.86 3.55
C TYR A 197 4.23 22.37 3.75
N LYS A 198 5.05 22.96 4.64
CA LYS A 198 4.96 24.39 5.05
C LYS A 198 5.03 25.40 3.91
N LYS A 199 5.62 25.05 2.76
CA LYS A 199 5.71 25.90 1.56
C LYS A 199 4.73 25.51 0.45
N ALA A 200 4.09 24.35 0.55
CA ALA A 200 3.19 23.83 -0.47
C ALA A 200 1.77 24.32 -0.22
N LYS A 201 1.04 24.63 -1.31
CA LYS A 201 -0.34 25.10 -1.24
C LYS A 201 -1.28 23.90 -1.29
N PHE A 202 -2.20 23.86 -0.32
CA PHE A 202 -3.24 22.83 -0.24
C PHE A 202 -4.61 23.47 -0.25
N GLU A 203 -5.54 22.80 -0.92
CA GLU A 203 -6.96 23.12 -0.87
C GLU A 203 -7.76 21.86 -0.55
N ALA A 204 -8.85 22.00 0.19
CA ALA A 204 -9.74 20.87 0.49
C ALA A 204 -10.41 20.38 -0.80
N LEU A 205 -10.57 19.06 -0.96
CA LEU A 205 -11.21 18.47 -2.14
C LEU A 205 -12.55 19.13 -2.48
N ALA A 206 -13.38 19.45 -1.48
CA ALA A 206 -14.67 20.10 -1.68
C ALA A 206 -14.61 21.50 -2.32
N SER A 207 -13.48 22.19 -2.25
CA SER A 207 -13.29 23.48 -2.92
C SER A 207 -12.95 23.33 -4.40
N LEU A 208 -12.41 22.18 -4.79
CA LEU A 208 -11.92 21.88 -6.14
C LEU A 208 -12.93 21.07 -6.95
N ALA A 209 -13.75 20.28 -6.28
CA ALA A 209 -14.66 19.33 -6.91
C ALA A 209 -15.95 19.11 -6.12
N GLU A 210 -17.03 18.80 -6.83
CA GLU A 210 -18.25 18.25 -6.26
C GLU A 210 -18.06 16.76 -5.95
N VAL A 211 -18.35 16.37 -4.70
CA VAL A 211 -18.23 14.98 -4.24
C VAL A 211 -19.61 14.43 -3.88
N LYS A 212 -20.05 13.37 -4.58
CA LYS A 212 -21.37 12.74 -4.44
C LYS A 212 -21.25 11.31 -3.95
N ASN A 213 -22.23 10.89 -3.14
CA ASN A 213 -22.41 9.48 -2.79
C ASN A 213 -23.31 8.81 -3.84
N ILE A 214 -22.87 7.65 -4.32
CA ILE A 214 -23.61 6.88 -5.32
C ILE A 214 -24.53 5.90 -4.60
N ASN A 215 -25.83 6.12 -4.71
CA ASN A 215 -26.86 5.31 -4.07
C ASN A 215 -27.62 4.51 -5.14
N PRO A 216 -27.99 3.26 -4.85
CA PRO A 216 -28.88 2.50 -5.71
C PRO A 216 -30.27 3.17 -5.73
N VAL A 217 -30.90 3.22 -6.91
CA VAL A 217 -32.27 3.71 -7.05
C VAL A 217 -33.21 2.53 -6.82
N LYS A 218 -34.08 2.60 -5.80
CA LYS A 218 -35.05 1.54 -5.51
C LYS A 218 -36.33 1.74 -6.34
N GLY A 219 -36.61 0.82 -7.28
CA GLY A 219 -37.93 0.61 -7.90
C GLY A 219 -38.10 1.11 -9.35
N GLY A 220 -38.62 0.24 -10.22
CA GLY A 220 -39.04 0.50 -11.62
C GLY A 220 -38.48 -0.52 -12.63
N GLU A 221 -39.09 -0.67 -13.82
CA GLU A 221 -38.78 -1.61 -14.94
C GLU A 221 -37.34 -1.55 -15.53
N LEU A 222 -36.40 -0.94 -14.83
CA LEU A 222 -35.03 -0.63 -15.24
C LEU A 222 -34.01 -1.66 -14.71
N ALA A 223 -34.36 -2.95 -14.77
CA ALA A 223 -33.58 -4.05 -14.19
C ALA A 223 -32.29 -4.42 -14.97
N GLN A 224 -31.97 -3.73 -16.07
CA GLN A 224 -30.77 -3.97 -16.88
C GLN A 224 -30.24 -2.66 -17.46
N ASN A 225 -29.58 -1.84 -16.63
CA ASN A 225 -28.84 -0.68 -17.12
C ASN A 225 -27.35 -0.99 -17.20
N LYS A 226 -26.64 -0.22 -18.02
CA LYS A 226 -25.17 -0.30 -18.10
C LYS A 226 -24.57 0.34 -16.86
N VAL A 227 -23.87 -0.43 -16.05
CA VAL A 227 -23.19 0.02 -14.83
C VAL A 227 -21.70 -0.28 -14.93
N PHE A 228 -20.88 0.64 -14.45
CA PHE A 228 -19.45 0.38 -14.30
C PHE A 228 -19.19 -0.75 -13.29
N LYS A 229 -18.33 -1.69 -13.68
CA LYS A 229 -17.80 -2.74 -12.82
C LYS A 229 -16.35 -2.45 -12.50
N TRP A 230 -15.99 -2.54 -11.23
CA TRP A 230 -14.60 -2.62 -10.82
C TRP A 230 -13.95 -3.85 -11.46
N SER A 231 -13.05 -3.66 -12.42
CA SER A 231 -12.21 -4.75 -12.90
C SER A 231 -11.38 -5.31 -11.75
N LEU A 232 -11.21 -6.63 -11.72
CA LEU A 232 -10.17 -7.29 -10.94
C LEU A 232 -8.84 -6.97 -11.64
N LEU A 233 -8.32 -5.76 -11.44
CA LEU A 233 -7.01 -5.40 -11.93
C LEU A 233 -5.96 -6.26 -11.21
N PRO A 234 -4.99 -6.85 -11.92
CA PRO A 234 -3.81 -7.37 -11.27
C PRO A 234 -3.08 -6.22 -10.56
N SER A 235 -2.34 -6.55 -9.51
CA SER A 235 -1.60 -5.65 -8.61
C SER A 235 -0.57 -4.72 -9.29
N SER A 236 -0.49 -4.73 -10.62
CA SER A 236 0.52 -4.06 -11.44
C SER A 236 0.22 -2.59 -11.76
N GLY A 237 -0.80 -1.98 -11.16
CA GLY A 237 -1.07 -0.54 -11.29
C GLY A 237 -1.55 -0.08 -12.68
N VAL A 238 -1.83 -1.00 -13.61
CA VAL A 238 -2.30 -0.68 -14.96
C VAL A 238 -3.75 -0.23 -14.89
N ILE A 239 -4.04 1.00 -15.35
CA ILE A 239 -5.41 1.52 -15.38
C ILE A 239 -6.11 0.94 -16.62
N PRO A 240 -7.33 0.37 -16.49
CA PRO A 240 -7.98 -0.30 -17.61
C PRO A 240 -8.45 0.71 -18.66
N LYS A 241 -7.97 0.52 -19.89
CA LYS A 241 -8.22 1.37 -21.06
C LYS A 241 -9.70 1.53 -21.42
N GLN A 242 -10.49 0.48 -21.19
CA GLN A 242 -11.94 0.50 -21.41
C GLN A 242 -12.65 0.33 -20.07
N LEU A 243 -13.70 1.13 -19.91
CA LEU A 243 -14.62 1.03 -18.79
C LEU A 243 -15.23 -0.38 -18.80
N PRO A 244 -15.03 -1.21 -17.77
CA PRO A 244 -15.68 -2.50 -17.68
C PRO A 244 -17.16 -2.23 -17.39
N ILE A 245 -18.03 -2.48 -18.36
CA ILE A 245 -19.47 -2.23 -18.24
C ILE A 245 -20.19 -3.56 -18.13
N ILE A 246 -21.11 -3.67 -17.18
CA ILE A 246 -22.02 -4.80 -17.03
C ILE A 246 -23.46 -4.31 -16.98
N ASP A 247 -24.39 -5.24 -17.17
CA ASP A 247 -25.79 -4.99 -16.82
C ASP A 247 -25.96 -5.05 -15.30
N GLY A 248 -26.68 -4.06 -14.75
CA GLY A 248 -26.95 -3.96 -13.32
C GLY A 248 -27.98 -2.87 -12.99
N ASP A 249 -28.19 -2.67 -11.69
CA ASP A 249 -29.15 -1.68 -11.19
C ASP A 249 -28.67 -0.25 -11.44
N ALA A 250 -29.57 0.60 -11.94
CA ALA A 250 -29.28 2.02 -12.08
C ALA A 250 -29.00 2.66 -10.71
N THR A 251 -28.10 3.63 -10.73
CA THR A 251 -27.80 4.46 -9.57
C THR A 251 -28.24 5.90 -9.80
N ASN A 252 -28.18 6.72 -8.77
CA ASN A 252 -28.53 8.14 -8.86
C ASN A 252 -27.53 8.97 -9.68
N GLN A 253 -26.47 8.37 -10.25
CA GLN A 253 -25.40 9.08 -10.98
C GLN A 253 -25.10 8.41 -12.32
N VAL A 254 -25.28 9.19 -13.41
CA VAL A 254 -24.78 8.86 -14.75
C VAL A 254 -23.37 9.42 -14.89
N LEU A 255 -22.46 8.58 -15.39
CA LEU A 255 -21.06 8.94 -15.62
C LEU A 255 -20.91 9.81 -16.86
N VAL A 256 -20.04 10.81 -16.76
CA VAL A 256 -19.59 11.63 -17.88
C VAL A 256 -18.07 11.63 -17.97
N GLU A 257 -17.52 12.04 -19.10
CA GLU A 257 -16.08 12.21 -19.26
C GLU A 257 -15.53 13.20 -18.22
N GLY A 258 -14.40 12.86 -17.61
CA GLY A 258 -13.76 13.63 -16.53
C GLY A 258 -14.22 13.26 -15.12
N ASP A 259 -15.25 12.42 -14.97
CA ASP A 259 -15.66 11.92 -13.65
C ASP A 259 -14.61 10.98 -13.04
N ILE A 260 -14.37 11.11 -11.74
CA ILE A 260 -13.50 10.19 -10.99
C ILE A 260 -14.37 9.39 -10.01
N ILE A 261 -14.23 8.07 -10.06
CA ILE A 261 -14.91 7.11 -9.19
C ILE A 261 -13.89 6.57 -8.20
N ILE A 262 -14.22 6.56 -6.91
CA ILE A 262 -13.35 6.04 -5.85
C ILE A 262 -14.14 5.22 -4.84
N THR A 263 -13.55 4.11 -4.40
CA THR A 263 -14.11 3.30 -3.31
C THR A 263 -14.02 4.06 -1.98
N PRO A 264 -14.98 3.91 -1.04
CA PRO A 264 -14.95 4.68 0.21
C PRO A 264 -13.71 4.43 1.09
N ASN A 265 -13.00 3.33 0.90
CA ASN A 265 -11.75 3.02 1.58
C ASN A 265 -10.50 3.55 0.86
N GLY A 266 -10.65 4.29 -0.24
CA GLY A 266 -9.55 4.83 -1.04
C GLY A 266 -8.73 3.79 -1.83
N SER A 267 -9.10 2.51 -1.78
CA SER A 267 -8.28 1.43 -2.37
C SER A 267 -8.32 1.36 -3.90
N LYS A 268 -9.39 1.84 -4.55
CA LYS A 268 -9.53 1.86 -6.00
C LYS A 268 -10.01 3.22 -6.46
N VAL A 269 -9.32 3.78 -7.45
CA VAL A 269 -9.64 5.06 -8.10
C VAL A 269 -9.67 4.84 -9.60
N TYR A 270 -10.67 5.38 -10.28
CA TYR A 270 -10.81 5.29 -11.73
C TYR A 270 -11.27 6.62 -12.31
N LEU A 271 -10.67 7.06 -13.41
CA LEU A 271 -11.07 8.26 -14.14
C LEU A 271 -11.76 7.84 -15.44
N VAL A 272 -12.94 8.40 -15.69
CA VAL A 272 -13.70 8.25 -16.93
C VAL A 272 -13.05 9.11 -18.02
N ASN A 273 -12.38 8.46 -18.96
CA ASN A 273 -11.54 9.09 -19.99
C ASN A 273 -12.18 9.15 -21.39
N ALA A 274 -13.47 8.87 -21.48
CA ALA A 274 -14.23 8.90 -22.73
C ALA A 274 -15.69 9.23 -22.45
N GLU A 275 -16.37 9.82 -23.43
CA GLU A 275 -17.82 9.98 -23.38
C GLU A 275 -18.54 8.64 -23.28
N LEU A 276 -19.50 8.55 -22.35
CA LEU A 276 -20.30 7.35 -22.10
C LEU A 276 -21.79 7.66 -22.32
N ALA A 277 -22.44 6.86 -23.15
CA ALA A 277 -23.88 6.95 -23.36
C ALA A 277 -24.62 6.09 -22.32
N GLY A 278 -25.21 6.74 -21.31
CA GLY A 278 -26.15 6.10 -20.37
C GLY A 278 -25.53 5.05 -19.44
N VAL A 279 -24.27 5.24 -19.04
CA VAL A 279 -23.58 4.35 -18.10
C VAL A 279 -23.64 4.92 -16.69
N PHE A 280 -24.07 4.12 -15.73
CA PHE A 280 -24.22 4.50 -14.34
C PHE A 280 -22.98 4.18 -13.50
N ALA A 281 -22.74 5.01 -12.49
CA ALA A 281 -21.66 4.82 -11.54
C ALA A 281 -21.99 3.64 -10.59
N PRO A 282 -20.98 2.92 -10.05
CA PRO A 282 -21.21 1.77 -9.17
C PRO A 282 -21.73 2.21 -7.79
N ALA A 283 -22.77 1.53 -7.28
CA ALA A 283 -23.36 1.83 -5.97
C ALA A 283 -22.33 1.76 -4.82
N HIS A 284 -22.56 2.57 -3.77
CA HIS A 284 -21.72 2.66 -2.56
C HIS A 284 -20.28 3.14 -2.79
N ASN A 285 -20.06 3.92 -3.85
CA ASN A 285 -18.79 4.59 -4.13
C ASN A 285 -18.98 6.11 -4.08
N TYR A 286 -17.86 6.84 -4.11
CA TYR A 286 -17.87 8.28 -4.30
C TYR A 286 -17.61 8.63 -5.77
N LEU A 287 -18.38 9.60 -6.25
CA LEU A 287 -18.15 10.26 -7.54
C LEU A 287 -17.59 11.65 -7.27
N ILE A 288 -16.54 12.02 -7.99
CA ILE A 288 -15.89 13.32 -7.91
C ILE A 288 -15.97 13.95 -9.30
N ARG A 289 -16.49 15.17 -9.36
CA ARG A 289 -16.56 15.98 -10.59
C ARG A 289 -15.91 17.32 -10.35
N LEU A 290 -14.92 17.67 -11.17
CA LEU A 290 -14.23 18.96 -11.05
C LEU A 290 -15.19 20.13 -11.29
N ASN A 291 -14.95 21.23 -10.58
CA ASN A 291 -15.66 22.49 -10.80
C ASN A 291 -15.31 23.10 -12.16
N ALA A 292 -16.15 24.00 -12.70
CA ALA A 292 -16.05 24.51 -14.07
C ALA A 292 -14.73 25.21 -14.45
N ASN A 293 -13.99 25.77 -13.47
CA ASN A 293 -12.67 26.37 -13.67
C ASN A 293 -11.66 25.72 -12.70
N PRO A 294 -11.26 24.46 -12.93
CA PRO A 294 -10.46 23.75 -11.97
C PRO A 294 -9.00 24.22 -12.06
N LYS A 295 -8.36 24.44 -10.91
CA LYS A 295 -6.92 24.74 -10.80
C LYS A 295 -6.03 23.54 -11.13
N LEU A 296 -6.63 22.41 -11.51
CA LEU A 296 -5.97 21.13 -11.76
C LEU A 296 -6.77 20.33 -12.80
N SER A 297 -6.16 19.30 -13.37
CA SER A 297 -6.79 18.37 -14.31
C SER A 297 -7.37 17.15 -13.61
N ALA A 298 -8.32 16.47 -14.25
CA ALA A 298 -8.91 15.24 -13.70
C ALA A 298 -7.86 14.11 -13.60
N GLN A 299 -6.90 14.10 -14.52
CA GLN A 299 -5.75 13.20 -14.58
C GLN A 299 -4.85 13.40 -13.35
N TYR A 300 -4.48 14.66 -13.05
CA TYR A 300 -3.71 14.99 -11.86
C TYR A 300 -4.42 14.52 -10.58
N LEU A 301 -5.71 14.85 -10.44
CA LEU A 301 -6.47 14.45 -9.25
C LEU A 301 -6.58 12.93 -9.12
N CYS A 302 -6.76 12.22 -10.23
CA CYS A 302 -6.79 10.75 -10.24
C CYS A 302 -5.47 10.16 -9.74
N LEU A 303 -4.33 10.66 -10.20
CA LEU A 303 -3.00 10.24 -9.72
C LEU A 303 -2.81 10.58 -8.25
N TYR A 304 -3.17 11.81 -7.84
CA TYR A 304 -3.04 12.25 -6.45
C TYR A 304 -3.86 11.38 -5.49
N LEU A 305 -5.08 11.00 -5.86
CA LEU A 305 -5.92 10.10 -5.05
C LEU A 305 -5.34 8.69 -4.92
N GLN A 306 -4.43 8.29 -5.81
CA GLN A 306 -3.72 7.00 -5.77
C GLN A 306 -2.34 7.08 -5.08
N SER A 307 -1.90 8.27 -4.68
CA SER A 307 -0.61 8.50 -4.00
C SER A 307 -0.62 8.02 -2.55
N GLU A 308 0.57 7.81 -1.99
CA GLU A 308 0.77 7.53 -0.57
C GLU A 308 0.19 8.63 0.33
N CYS A 309 0.16 9.89 -0.11
CA CYS A 309 -0.46 10.97 0.65
C CYS A 309 -1.96 10.72 0.86
N ALA A 310 -2.69 10.43 -0.21
CA ALA A 310 -4.12 10.15 -0.14
C ALA A 310 -4.41 8.83 0.61
N LYS A 311 -3.56 7.80 0.46
CA LYS A 311 -3.68 6.54 1.22
C LYS A 311 -3.46 6.75 2.71
N LYS A 312 -2.41 7.47 3.12
CA LYS A 312 -2.16 7.78 4.54
C LYS A 312 -3.29 8.59 5.15
N TYR A 313 -3.81 9.60 4.42
CA TYR A 313 -5.01 10.31 4.84
C TYR A 313 -6.19 9.35 5.01
N SER A 314 -6.40 8.45 4.06
CA SER A 314 -7.48 7.47 4.10
C SER A 314 -7.38 6.54 5.31
N LEU A 315 -6.19 6.01 5.59
CA LEU A 315 -5.91 5.16 6.75
C LEU A 315 -6.11 5.93 8.07
N LYS A 316 -5.61 7.16 8.13
CA LYS A 316 -5.77 8.06 9.28
C LYS A 316 -7.25 8.38 9.53
N MET A 317 -8.04 8.61 8.49
CA MET A 317 -9.43 9.11 8.59
C MET A 317 -10.50 8.01 8.54
N ALA A 318 -10.12 6.74 8.30
CA ALA A 318 -11.06 5.64 8.15
C ALA A 318 -11.81 5.30 9.45
N VAL A 319 -13.09 4.96 9.28
CA VAL A 319 -14.00 4.54 10.34
C VAL A 319 -14.56 3.16 9.99
N GLY A 320 -14.84 2.35 11.02
CA GLY A 320 -15.36 0.99 10.86
C GLY A 320 -14.28 -0.08 11.04
N SER A 321 -14.69 -1.22 11.58
CA SER A 321 -13.78 -2.33 11.92
C SER A 321 -13.69 -3.35 10.78
N VAL A 322 -14.83 -3.91 10.33
CA VAL A 322 -14.84 -4.98 9.31
C VAL A 322 -14.59 -4.44 7.91
N MET A 323 -15.13 -3.26 7.61
CA MET A 323 -14.93 -2.56 6.35
C MET A 323 -14.60 -1.10 6.66
N PRO A 324 -13.31 -0.76 6.82
CA PRO A 324 -12.89 0.62 7.04
C PRO A 324 -13.30 1.49 5.86
N ARG A 325 -13.93 2.63 6.12
CA ARG A 325 -14.42 3.57 5.11
C ARG A 325 -14.19 5.01 5.59
N LEU A 326 -13.85 5.88 4.66
CA LEU A 326 -13.94 7.32 4.85
C LEU A 326 -15.39 7.74 4.76
N ASN A 327 -15.87 8.50 5.74
CA ASN A 327 -17.16 9.17 5.58
C ASN A 327 -17.02 10.32 4.57
N ILE A 328 -18.12 10.71 3.93
CA ILE A 328 -18.10 11.73 2.87
C ILE A 328 -17.67 13.12 3.40
N LYS A 329 -17.92 13.43 4.67
CA LYS A 329 -17.56 14.70 5.28
C LYS A 329 -16.04 14.84 5.36
N ASP A 330 -15.36 13.81 5.87
CA ASP A 330 -13.90 13.76 5.97
C ASP A 330 -13.27 13.63 4.59
N PHE A 331 -13.86 12.83 3.70
CA PHE A 331 -13.35 12.71 2.33
C PHE A 331 -13.35 14.05 1.58
N ARG A 332 -14.38 14.88 1.79
CA ARG A 332 -14.45 16.26 1.28
C ARG A 332 -13.37 17.19 1.84
N GLN A 333 -12.81 16.87 3.00
CA GLN A 333 -11.73 17.63 3.65
C GLN A 333 -10.34 17.10 3.33
N LEU A 334 -10.22 16.10 2.44
CA LEU A 334 -8.93 15.61 1.97
C LEU A 334 -8.09 16.78 1.43
N PRO A 335 -6.89 17.04 1.97
CA PRO A 335 -6.01 18.10 1.48
C PRO A 335 -5.41 17.68 0.13
N ILE A 336 -5.71 18.44 -0.91
CA ILE A 336 -5.17 18.27 -2.25
C ILE A 336 -4.02 19.23 -2.46
N LEU A 337 -2.86 18.70 -2.83
CA LEU A 337 -1.70 19.50 -3.23
C LEU A 337 -2.03 20.20 -4.55
N LEU A 338 -1.89 21.52 -4.59
CA LEU A 338 -2.06 22.26 -5.83
C LEU A 338 -0.78 22.15 -6.68
N PRO A 339 -0.87 21.70 -7.95
CA PRO A 339 0.26 21.65 -8.85
C PRO A 339 0.58 23.02 -9.44
N ASP A 340 1.85 23.25 -9.73
CA ASP A 340 2.27 24.32 -10.65
C ASP A 340 2.08 23.84 -12.10
N ASP A 341 2.06 24.74 -13.09
CA ASP A 341 1.79 24.42 -14.51
C ASP A 341 2.71 23.31 -15.07
N ASP A 342 4.00 23.32 -14.73
CA ASP A 342 4.97 22.28 -15.13
C ASP A 342 4.59 20.89 -14.58
N ILE A 343 4.15 20.84 -13.32
CA ILE A 343 3.75 19.59 -12.66
C ILE A 343 2.45 19.09 -13.23
N LEU A 344 1.50 19.98 -13.49
CA LEU A 344 0.22 19.64 -14.11
C LEU A 344 0.42 19.01 -15.49
N ALA A 345 1.22 19.65 -16.36
CA ALA A 345 1.55 19.11 -17.68
C ALA A 345 2.22 17.74 -17.62
N LYS A 346 3.17 17.56 -16.69
CA LYS A 346 3.86 16.28 -16.48
C LYS A 346 2.94 15.19 -15.94
N SER A 347 2.02 15.53 -15.04
CA SER A 347 1.02 14.58 -14.52
C SER A 347 0.06 14.13 -15.61
N ASP A 348 -0.35 15.02 -16.50
CA ASP A 348 -1.21 14.66 -17.64
C ASP A 348 -0.49 13.71 -18.60
N GLU A 349 0.77 14.02 -18.95
CA GLU A 349 1.60 13.15 -19.80
C GLU A 349 1.84 11.78 -19.14
N LEU A 350 2.15 11.76 -17.84
CA LEU A 350 2.33 10.56 -17.03
C LEU A 350 1.07 9.68 -17.04
N TYR A 351 -0.09 10.29 -16.80
CA TYR A 351 -1.38 9.59 -16.81
C TYR A 351 -1.65 8.95 -18.18
N GLN A 352 -1.37 9.66 -19.27
CA GLN A 352 -1.53 9.14 -20.63
C GLN A 352 -0.61 7.92 -20.88
N GLN A 353 0.62 7.94 -20.40
CA GLN A 353 1.52 6.80 -20.55
C GLN A 353 1.08 5.59 -19.72
N LEU A 354 0.57 5.79 -18.51
CA LEU A 354 0.02 4.71 -17.67
C LEU A 354 -1.19 4.01 -18.29
N GLN A 355 -1.90 4.69 -19.20
CA GLN A 355 -3.04 4.15 -19.95
C GLN A 355 -2.65 3.46 -21.26
N ALA A 356 -1.42 3.65 -21.75
CA ALA A 356 -0.98 3.14 -23.04
C ALA A 356 -0.58 1.65 -22.95
N PRO A 357 -1.21 0.74 -23.74
CA PRO A 357 -0.99 -0.72 -23.66
C PRO A 357 0.37 -1.17 -24.21
N GLU A 358 1.01 -0.34 -25.03
CA GLU A 358 2.36 -0.49 -25.54
C GLU A 358 3.06 0.83 -25.23
N THR A 359 3.46 1.00 -23.98
CA THR A 359 4.16 2.22 -23.60
C THR A 359 5.47 2.26 -24.36
N ASP A 360 5.63 3.29 -25.18
CA ASP A 360 6.85 3.57 -25.90
C ASP A 360 7.96 3.78 -24.86
N ILE A 361 8.93 2.86 -24.81
CA ILE A 361 10.04 2.90 -23.85
C ILE A 361 10.75 4.26 -23.93
N ASP A 362 10.83 4.86 -25.12
CA ASP A 362 11.43 6.17 -25.32
C ASP A 362 10.61 7.31 -24.71
N LYS A 363 9.28 7.20 -24.67
CA LYS A 363 8.44 8.18 -23.97
C LYS A 363 8.60 8.04 -22.46
N ILE A 364 8.65 6.81 -21.95
CA ILE A 364 8.91 6.57 -20.52
C ILE A 364 10.27 7.14 -20.13
N ASN A 365 11.32 6.84 -20.90
CA ASN A 365 12.66 7.34 -20.63
C ASN A 365 12.71 8.87 -20.64
N ARG A 366 12.10 9.54 -21.64
CA ARG A 366 12.01 11.01 -21.68
C ARG A 366 11.31 11.60 -20.46
N LEU A 367 10.19 11.01 -20.04
CA LEU A 367 9.46 11.43 -18.84
C LEU A 367 10.32 11.27 -17.57
N MET A 368 10.98 10.12 -17.42
CA MET A 368 11.85 9.85 -16.27
C MET A 368 13.03 10.84 -16.18
N LEU A 369 13.58 11.26 -17.32
CA LEU A 369 14.69 12.22 -17.39
C LEU A 369 14.24 13.66 -17.15
N GLY A 370 13.02 14.00 -17.59
CA GLY A 370 12.43 15.33 -17.45
C GLY A 370 12.03 15.69 -16.01
N ILE A 371 11.86 14.69 -15.15
CA ILE A 371 11.47 14.88 -13.75
C ILE A 371 12.71 14.86 -12.86
N LYS A 372 13.12 16.05 -12.42
CA LYS A 372 14.24 16.24 -11.49
C LYS A 372 13.70 16.58 -10.11
N ASP A 373 14.27 15.94 -9.10
CA ASP A 373 14.01 16.31 -7.70
C ASP A 373 14.66 17.66 -7.42
N LYS A 374 13.85 18.72 -7.29
CA LYS A 374 14.31 20.04 -6.87
C LYS A 374 14.05 20.26 -5.37
N GLY A 375 13.72 19.20 -4.62
CA GLY A 375 13.37 19.26 -3.21
C GLY A 375 11.97 19.83 -2.93
N ARG A 376 11.11 19.97 -3.95
CA ARG A 376 9.70 20.39 -3.74
C ARG A 376 8.83 19.17 -3.51
N LEU A 377 7.77 19.33 -2.71
CA LEU A 377 6.84 18.24 -2.41
C LEU A 377 6.14 17.71 -3.67
N GLN A 378 5.78 18.59 -4.61
CA GLN A 378 5.19 18.21 -5.90
C GLN A 378 6.15 17.33 -6.73
N ASP A 379 7.46 17.54 -6.61
CA ASP A 379 8.47 16.72 -7.30
C ASP A 379 8.51 15.32 -6.69
N SER A 380 8.46 15.22 -5.34
CA SER A 380 8.39 13.92 -4.64
C SER A 380 7.15 13.12 -5.01
N PHE A 381 5.99 13.78 -5.14
CA PHE A 381 4.75 13.15 -5.60
C PHE A 381 4.92 12.59 -7.02
N LEU A 382 5.45 13.37 -7.95
CA LEU A 382 5.67 12.89 -9.32
C LEU A 382 6.66 11.72 -9.38
N LEU A 383 7.72 11.74 -8.57
CA LEU A 383 8.70 10.66 -8.52
C LEU A 383 8.08 9.35 -8.02
N GLU A 384 7.21 9.41 -7.00
CA GLU A 384 6.45 8.25 -6.52
C GLU A 384 5.55 7.69 -7.63
N GLU A 385 4.83 8.55 -8.36
CA GLU A 385 3.96 8.12 -9.45
C GLU A 385 4.76 7.58 -10.66
N LEU A 386 5.96 8.10 -10.90
CA LEU A 386 6.89 7.58 -11.92
C LEU A 386 7.38 6.17 -11.61
N ASP A 387 7.52 5.77 -10.34
CA ASP A 387 7.91 4.41 -10.00
C ASP A 387 6.90 3.38 -10.51
N LYS A 388 5.63 3.75 -10.66
CA LYS A 388 4.60 2.89 -11.29
C LYS A 388 4.88 2.67 -12.79
N LEU A 389 5.38 3.69 -13.49
CA LEU A 389 5.84 3.54 -14.88
C LEU A 389 7.09 2.67 -14.97
N ARG A 390 8.03 2.78 -14.02
CA ARG A 390 9.22 1.91 -13.98
C ARG A 390 8.86 0.44 -13.89
N ILE A 391 7.89 0.09 -13.04
CA ILE A 391 7.38 -1.29 -12.94
C ILE A 391 6.80 -1.75 -14.29
N SER A 392 6.05 -0.87 -14.97
CA SER A 392 5.47 -1.16 -16.29
C SER A 392 6.56 -1.32 -17.37
N LYS A 393 7.56 -0.44 -17.39
CA LYS A 393 8.74 -0.52 -18.28
C LYS A 393 9.48 -1.85 -18.09
N ARG A 394 9.76 -2.23 -16.85
CA ARG A 394 10.41 -3.50 -16.51
C ARG A 394 9.63 -4.69 -17.07
N ALA A 395 8.30 -4.70 -16.91
CA ALA A 395 7.47 -5.79 -17.47
C ALA A 395 7.57 -5.90 -19.00
N ILE A 396 7.71 -4.78 -19.72
CA ILE A 396 7.92 -4.75 -21.17
C ILE A 396 9.31 -5.31 -21.51
N ILE A 397 10.35 -4.84 -20.84
CA ILE A 397 11.74 -5.30 -21.04
C ILE A 397 11.87 -6.80 -20.75
N GLU A 398 11.27 -7.28 -19.66
CA GLU A 398 11.26 -8.71 -19.33
C GLU A 398 10.62 -9.56 -20.41
N LYS A 399 9.54 -9.08 -21.04
CA LYS A 399 8.89 -9.78 -22.15
C LYS A 399 9.83 -9.87 -23.36
N LEU A 400 10.48 -8.76 -23.73
CA LEU A 400 11.45 -8.72 -24.83
C LEU A 400 12.62 -9.68 -24.58
N ILE A 401 13.26 -9.60 -23.40
CA ILE A 401 14.35 -10.50 -23.00
C ILE A 401 13.89 -11.95 -23.06
N LYS A 402 12.68 -12.26 -22.59
CA LYS A 402 12.16 -13.63 -22.59
C LYS A 402 11.98 -14.19 -24.01
N ASP A 403 11.55 -13.36 -24.95
CA ASP A 403 11.39 -13.77 -26.34
C ASP A 403 12.75 -13.95 -27.02
N ASP A 404 13.71 -13.04 -26.80
CA ASP A 404 15.10 -13.18 -27.30
C ASP A 404 15.81 -14.40 -26.70
N LEU A 405 15.57 -14.73 -25.43
CA LEU A 405 16.09 -15.95 -24.79
C LEU A 405 15.51 -17.23 -25.42
N LYS A 406 14.28 -17.21 -25.93
CA LYS A 406 13.74 -18.35 -26.70
C LYS A 406 14.44 -18.46 -28.04
N GLU A 407 14.64 -17.35 -28.74
CA GLU A 407 15.38 -17.33 -30.01
C GLU A 407 16.81 -17.85 -29.82
N LEU A 408 17.50 -17.37 -28.79
CA LEU A 408 18.85 -17.83 -28.43
C LEU A 408 18.92 -19.35 -28.24
N LYS A 409 17.95 -19.95 -27.54
CA LYS A 409 17.88 -21.40 -27.37
C LYS A 409 17.69 -22.12 -28.71
N VAL A 410 16.78 -21.63 -29.56
CA VAL A 410 16.56 -22.19 -30.90
C VAL A 410 17.85 -22.12 -31.74
N CYS A 411 18.60 -21.03 -31.67
CA CYS A 411 19.88 -20.90 -32.36
C CYS A 411 20.90 -21.93 -31.86
N ILE A 412 21.01 -22.13 -30.54
CA ILE A 412 21.93 -23.12 -29.96
C ILE A 412 21.54 -24.54 -30.40
N ASP A 413 20.26 -24.87 -30.37
CA ASP A 413 19.76 -26.20 -30.71
C ASP A 413 19.93 -26.53 -32.20
N LYS A 414 19.83 -25.52 -33.08
CA LYS A 414 20.08 -25.64 -34.52
C LYS A 414 21.57 -25.54 -34.90
N GLY A 415 22.48 -25.39 -33.94
CA GLY A 415 23.92 -25.28 -34.19
C GLY A 415 24.37 -23.90 -34.72
N LEU A 416 23.53 -22.88 -34.62
CA LEU A 416 23.81 -21.50 -35.05
C LEU A 416 24.59 -20.74 -33.96
N TYR A 417 25.78 -21.22 -33.63
CA TYR A 417 26.58 -20.74 -32.48
C TYR A 417 27.04 -19.28 -32.62
N LYS A 418 27.40 -18.84 -33.84
CA LYS A 418 27.77 -17.43 -34.08
C LYS A 418 26.60 -16.51 -33.77
N SER A 419 25.43 -16.80 -34.34
CA SER A 419 24.19 -16.04 -34.09
C SER A 419 23.84 -16.04 -32.61
N SER A 420 24.01 -17.18 -31.93
CA SER A 420 23.80 -17.29 -30.48
C SER A 420 24.68 -16.33 -29.68
N MET A 421 25.97 -16.20 -30.03
CA MET A 421 26.89 -15.25 -29.38
C MET A 421 26.54 -13.78 -29.68
N VAL A 422 26.05 -13.48 -30.88
CA VAL A 422 25.59 -12.13 -31.24
C VAL A 422 24.34 -11.75 -30.43
N ILE A 423 23.34 -12.62 -30.40
CA ILE A 423 22.10 -12.40 -29.65
C ILE A 423 22.42 -12.22 -28.16
N CYS A 424 23.21 -13.12 -27.58
CA CYS A 424 23.62 -13.03 -26.18
C CYS A 424 24.34 -11.71 -25.85
N GLY A 425 25.25 -11.26 -26.72
CA GLY A 425 25.93 -9.98 -26.58
C GLY A 425 25.01 -8.76 -26.75
N SER A 426 23.97 -8.87 -27.58
CA SER A 426 23.00 -7.79 -27.82
C SER A 426 22.02 -7.64 -26.66
N ILE A 427 21.53 -8.76 -26.11
CA ILE A 427 20.70 -8.76 -24.89
C ILE A 427 21.49 -8.13 -23.73
N LEU A 428 22.76 -8.53 -23.54
CA LEU A 428 23.61 -7.94 -22.50
C LEU A 428 23.77 -6.43 -22.67
N GLU A 429 24.01 -5.97 -23.90
CA GLU A 429 24.16 -4.55 -24.21
C GLU A 429 22.89 -3.76 -23.88
N ALA A 430 21.72 -4.27 -24.26
CA ALA A 430 20.44 -3.66 -23.94
C ALA A 430 20.22 -3.53 -22.42
N ILE A 431 20.52 -4.58 -21.64
CA ILE A 431 20.37 -4.57 -20.17
C ILE A 431 21.32 -3.55 -19.53
N ILE A 432 22.60 -3.54 -19.93
CA ILE A 432 23.60 -2.65 -19.34
C ILE A 432 23.27 -1.18 -19.64
N LEU A 433 22.84 -0.87 -20.86
CA LEU A 433 22.45 0.49 -21.24
C LEU A 433 21.18 0.94 -20.50
N ASP A 434 20.18 0.06 -20.37
CA ASP A 434 18.96 0.38 -19.62
C ASP A 434 19.27 0.65 -18.15
N TRP A 435 20.03 -0.24 -17.50
CA TRP A 435 20.39 -0.14 -16.09
C TRP A 435 21.18 1.16 -15.82
N LEU A 436 22.20 1.45 -16.62
CA LEU A 436 22.95 2.71 -16.50
C LEU A 436 22.05 3.93 -16.69
N SER A 437 21.13 3.87 -17.65
CA SER A 437 20.22 4.98 -17.93
C SER A 437 19.31 5.27 -16.75
N GLU A 438 18.87 4.24 -16.03
CA GLU A 438 18.08 4.38 -14.81
C GLU A 438 18.90 4.87 -13.63
N THR A 439 20.09 4.30 -13.40
CA THR A 439 20.95 4.63 -12.24
C THR A 439 21.47 6.06 -12.32
N GLU A 440 21.96 6.49 -13.49
CA GLU A 440 22.55 7.82 -13.66
C GLU A 440 21.52 8.87 -14.13
N LYS A 441 20.28 8.46 -14.41
CA LYS A 441 19.21 9.32 -14.95
C LYS A 441 19.67 10.05 -16.22
N HIS A 442 20.21 9.30 -17.17
CA HIS A 442 20.72 9.78 -18.45
C HIS A 442 20.32 8.83 -19.59
N ASP A 443 19.97 9.33 -20.77
CA ASP A 443 19.56 8.46 -21.89
C ASP A 443 20.78 7.93 -22.67
N TYR A 444 21.31 6.78 -22.27
CA TYR A 444 22.43 6.17 -22.99
C TYR A 444 22.03 5.51 -24.32
N TYR A 445 20.74 5.45 -24.67
CA TYR A 445 20.31 5.00 -26.00
C TYR A 445 20.46 6.07 -27.07
N ARG A 446 20.42 7.35 -26.66
CA ARG A 446 20.38 8.51 -27.58
C ARG A 446 21.59 9.42 -27.47
N ASP A 447 22.42 9.27 -26.44
CA ASP A 447 23.66 10.02 -26.33
C ASP A 447 24.65 9.53 -27.40
N ASP A 448 25.10 10.45 -28.26
CA ASP A 448 26.11 10.20 -29.29
C ASP A 448 27.52 9.99 -28.70
N ALA A 449 27.69 10.20 -27.38
CA ALA A 449 28.92 9.81 -26.69
C ALA A 449 29.10 8.28 -26.77
N GLU A 450 30.22 7.82 -27.34
CA GLU A 450 30.55 6.39 -27.49
C GLU A 450 30.63 5.66 -26.13
N MET A 451 29.48 5.24 -25.62
CA MET A 451 29.35 4.34 -24.49
C MET A 451 29.64 2.93 -24.97
N THR A 452 30.83 2.43 -24.66
CA THR A 452 31.19 1.05 -24.99
C THR A 452 30.72 0.11 -23.90
N LEU A 453 30.34 -1.11 -24.27
CA LEU A 453 29.90 -2.14 -23.31
C LEU A 453 30.91 -2.38 -22.17
N SER A 454 32.21 -2.23 -22.44
CA SER A 454 33.25 -2.34 -21.40
C SER A 454 33.21 -1.20 -20.40
N LYS A 455 32.99 0.04 -20.86
CA LYS A 455 32.83 1.21 -19.99
C LYS A 455 31.57 1.06 -19.14
N GLY A 456 30.46 0.66 -19.77
CA GLY A 456 29.19 0.47 -19.08
C GLY A 456 29.26 -0.55 -17.93
N ILE A 457 29.81 -1.75 -18.18
CA ILE A 457 30.02 -2.76 -17.13
C ILE A 457 30.89 -2.22 -15.98
N THR A 458 31.92 -1.45 -16.31
CA THR A 458 32.84 -0.87 -15.30
C THR A 458 32.15 0.20 -14.46
N LEU A 459 31.28 1.02 -15.06
CA LEU A 459 30.51 2.05 -14.36
C LEU A 459 29.51 1.43 -13.39
N LEU A 460 28.71 0.45 -13.83
CA LEU A 460 27.77 -0.24 -12.93
C LEU A 460 28.48 -0.92 -11.76
N LYS A 461 29.66 -1.52 -11.99
CA LYS A 461 30.50 -2.04 -10.91
C LYS A 461 30.90 -0.95 -9.90
N LYS A 462 31.33 0.22 -10.38
CA LYS A 462 31.73 1.34 -9.51
C LYS A 462 30.56 1.91 -8.72
N LEU A 463 29.36 1.90 -9.29
CA LEU A 463 28.13 2.32 -8.65
C LEU A 463 27.61 1.30 -7.62
N GLY A 464 28.21 0.09 -7.57
CA GLY A 464 27.81 -0.97 -6.65
C GLY A 464 26.60 -1.78 -7.12
N GLU A 465 26.14 -1.55 -8.35
CA GLU A 465 24.99 -2.22 -8.97
C GLU A 465 25.31 -3.65 -9.42
N LEU A 466 26.57 -3.92 -9.76
CA LEU A 466 27.04 -5.26 -10.16
C LEU A 466 28.07 -5.82 -9.18
N ASP A 467 27.84 -7.05 -8.72
CA ASP A 467 28.81 -7.80 -7.95
C ASP A 467 29.97 -8.34 -8.83
N TYR A 468 30.99 -8.88 -8.17
CA TYR A 468 32.19 -9.36 -8.85
C TYR A 468 31.91 -10.50 -9.84
N GLU A 469 31.00 -11.41 -9.51
CA GLU A 469 30.68 -12.56 -10.34
C GLU A 469 29.91 -12.14 -11.61
N THR A 470 28.93 -11.25 -11.46
CA THR A 470 28.11 -10.72 -12.55
C THR A 470 28.94 -9.88 -13.50
N VAL A 471 29.90 -9.09 -12.99
CA VAL A 471 30.88 -8.38 -13.84
C VAL A 471 31.69 -9.35 -14.69
N ASN A 472 32.18 -10.45 -14.11
CA ASN A 472 32.96 -11.45 -14.85
C ASN A 472 32.11 -12.16 -15.90
N ALA A 473 30.86 -12.50 -15.58
CA ALA A 473 29.89 -13.04 -16.53
C ALA A 473 29.67 -12.10 -17.71
N ALA A 474 29.39 -10.82 -17.45
CA ALA A 474 29.18 -9.80 -18.47
C ALA A 474 30.44 -9.58 -19.35
N HIS A 475 31.63 -9.52 -18.74
CA HIS A 475 32.87 -9.40 -19.51
C HIS A 475 33.16 -10.63 -20.36
N ASN A 476 32.85 -11.85 -19.88
CA ASN A 476 33.02 -13.06 -20.68
C ASN A 476 32.10 -13.05 -21.91
N ILE A 477 30.83 -12.69 -21.75
CA ILE A 477 29.88 -12.55 -22.86
C ILE A 477 30.39 -11.53 -23.89
N ARG A 478 30.86 -10.36 -23.43
CA ARG A 478 31.47 -9.34 -24.30
C ARG A 478 32.68 -9.88 -25.08
N VAL A 479 33.59 -10.58 -24.40
CA VAL A 479 34.79 -11.16 -25.04
C VAL A 479 34.39 -12.19 -26.10
N MET A 480 33.44 -13.06 -25.78
CA MET A 480 32.96 -14.10 -26.70
C MET A 480 32.20 -13.51 -27.89
N ARG A 481 31.40 -12.45 -27.70
CA ARG A 481 30.81 -11.67 -28.81
C ARG A 481 31.92 -11.15 -29.72
N ASN A 482 32.99 -10.57 -29.20
CA ASN A 482 34.08 -10.03 -30.04
C ASN A 482 34.83 -11.09 -30.86
N LEU A 483 34.70 -12.38 -30.55
CA LEU A 483 35.26 -13.47 -31.35
C LEU A 483 34.53 -13.70 -32.68
N ILE A 484 33.30 -13.18 -32.85
CA ILE A 484 32.55 -13.31 -34.10
C ILE A 484 33.12 -12.44 -35.23
N HIS A 485 33.93 -11.42 -34.91
CA HIS A 485 34.63 -10.62 -35.92
C HIS A 485 35.56 -11.50 -36.76
N PRO A 486 35.53 -11.42 -38.10
CA PRO A 486 36.21 -12.36 -38.99
C PRO A 486 37.68 -12.61 -38.61
N ARG A 487 38.44 -11.55 -38.34
CA ARG A 487 39.86 -11.62 -37.94
C ARG A 487 40.07 -12.46 -36.67
N ASN A 488 39.26 -12.26 -35.64
CA ASN A 488 39.38 -12.96 -34.35
C ASN A 488 38.87 -14.40 -34.47
N TYR A 489 37.85 -14.62 -35.30
CA TYR A 489 37.27 -15.93 -35.53
C TYR A 489 38.28 -16.90 -36.17
N PHE A 490 39.00 -16.48 -37.21
CA PHE A 490 40.01 -17.31 -37.85
C PHE A 490 41.12 -17.77 -36.89
N GLN A 491 41.43 -16.95 -35.88
CA GLN A 491 42.43 -17.25 -34.86
C GLN A 491 41.90 -18.12 -33.71
N ASN A 492 40.57 -18.29 -33.60
CA ASN A 492 39.91 -18.91 -32.45
C ASN A 492 38.78 -19.89 -32.84
N GLN A 493 38.84 -20.52 -34.01
CA GLN A 493 37.74 -21.34 -34.56
C GLN A 493 37.25 -22.46 -33.61
N GLY A 494 38.11 -22.96 -32.70
CA GLY A 494 37.75 -23.98 -31.70
C GLY A 494 36.97 -23.48 -30.47
N LYS A 495 36.77 -22.17 -30.31
CA LYS A 495 36.07 -21.59 -29.14
C LYS A 495 34.57 -21.33 -29.38
N VAL A 496 34.09 -21.41 -30.62
CA VAL A 496 32.67 -21.20 -30.96
C VAL A 496 31.95 -22.55 -31.00
N THR A 497 31.62 -23.08 -29.82
CA THR A 497 31.03 -24.41 -29.65
C THR A 497 29.71 -24.35 -28.92
N ARG A 498 28.93 -25.44 -28.99
CA ARG A 498 27.70 -25.61 -28.20
C ARG A 498 27.93 -25.42 -26.71
N ARG A 499 29.02 -25.99 -26.17
CA ARG A 499 29.38 -25.91 -24.75
C ARG A 499 29.55 -24.47 -24.30
N GLU A 500 30.29 -23.68 -25.08
CA GLU A 500 30.50 -22.26 -24.76
C GLU A 500 29.21 -21.45 -24.90
N CYS A 501 28.35 -21.75 -25.88
CA CYS A 501 27.05 -21.06 -26.00
C CYS A 501 26.10 -21.36 -24.83
N ILE A 502 26.09 -22.59 -24.31
CA ILE A 502 25.32 -22.94 -23.11
C ILE A 502 25.85 -22.20 -21.89
N LYS A 503 27.17 -22.16 -21.72
CA LYS A 503 27.82 -21.39 -20.64
C LYS A 503 27.48 -19.90 -20.72
N LEU A 504 27.48 -19.32 -21.92
CA LEU A 504 27.08 -17.92 -22.13
C LEU A 504 25.61 -17.68 -21.80
N LEU A 505 24.71 -18.62 -22.11
CA LEU A 505 23.31 -18.54 -21.72
C LEU A 505 23.14 -18.56 -20.20
N GLU A 506 23.89 -19.39 -19.48
CA GLU A 506 23.88 -19.42 -18.00
C GLU A 506 24.39 -18.11 -17.41
N GLN A 507 25.50 -17.59 -17.93
CA GLN A 507 26.06 -16.30 -17.53
C GLN A 507 25.11 -15.14 -17.84
N LEU A 508 24.40 -15.17 -18.96
CA LEU A 508 23.41 -14.14 -19.29
C LEU A 508 22.22 -14.19 -18.32
N LYS A 509 21.76 -15.38 -17.93
CA LYS A 509 20.72 -15.53 -16.91
C LYS A 509 21.15 -14.94 -15.57
N GLN A 510 22.40 -15.16 -15.15
CA GLN A 510 22.95 -14.55 -13.94
C GLN A 510 22.87 -13.01 -13.99
N VAL A 511 23.24 -12.40 -15.12
CA VAL A 511 23.13 -10.94 -15.29
C VAL A 511 21.67 -10.47 -15.27
N ILE A 512 20.75 -11.23 -15.90
CA ILE A 512 19.31 -10.90 -15.90
C ILE A 512 18.72 -11.00 -14.48
N GLU A 513 19.15 -11.98 -13.69
CA GLU A 513 18.73 -12.13 -12.29
C GLU A 513 19.20 -10.93 -11.45
N ALA A 514 20.45 -10.49 -11.62
CA ALA A 514 20.96 -9.31 -10.95
C ALA A 514 20.20 -8.02 -11.33
N TYR A 515 19.82 -7.86 -12.59
CA TYR A 515 19.04 -6.70 -13.07
C TYR A 515 17.58 -6.66 -12.55
N LYS A 516 17.04 -7.80 -12.11
CA LYS A 516 15.68 -7.90 -11.55
C LYS A 516 15.61 -7.50 -10.06
N CYS A 517 16.73 -7.57 -9.35
CA CYS A 517 16.86 -7.12 -7.96
C CYS A 517 16.95 -5.60 -7.90
#